data_AF-A0A418SUZ7-F1
#
_entry.id   AF-A0A418SUZ7-F1
#
_cell.length_a   1.000
_cell.length_b   1.000
_cell.length_c   1.000
_cell.angle_alpha   90.00
_cell.angle_beta   90.00
_cell.angle_gamma   90.00
#
_symmetry.space_group_name_H-M   'P 1'
#
loop_
_entity.id
_entity.type
_entity.pdbx_description
1 polymer ?
#
loop_
_entity_poly.entity_id
_entity_poly.type
_entity_poly.pdbx_seq_one_letter_code
_entity_poly.pdbx_strand_id
1 'polypeptide(L)' 'MAARGAKVVINYNQNAVGDTNRLDRLVAPVPMKRAATSQEIAEVLCFLASDASNYILGETITVSGGRS' A
#
# COMPACT_ATOMS: atom_id res chain seq x y z
N MET A 1 -15.04 -1.22 -23.03
CA MET A 1 -14.46 -0.49 -21.88
C MET A 1 -13.02 -0.92 -21.72
N ALA A 2 -12.06 -0.03 -22.02
CA ALA A 2 -10.64 -0.34 -21.87
C ALA A 2 -10.26 -0.24 -20.38
N ALA A 3 -9.68 -1.30 -19.82
CA ALA A 3 -9.05 -1.28 -18.51
C ALA A 3 -7.93 -0.20 -18.53
N ARG A 4 -8.21 0.97 -17.96
CA ARG A 4 -7.23 2.06 -17.85
C ARG A 4 -6.29 1.67 -16.71
N GLY A 5 -5.09 1.19 -17.08
CA GLY A 5 -4.14 0.60 -16.15
C GLY A 5 -3.55 1.62 -15.18
N ALA A 6 -4.16 1.76 -14.00
CA ALA A 6 -3.45 2.28 -12.84
C ALA A 6 -2.43 1.22 -12.41
N LYS A 7 -1.13 1.55 -12.47
CA LYS A 7 -0.07 0.66 -12.00
C LYS A 7 0.06 0.82 -10.49
N VAL A 8 -0.66 -0.03 -9.74
CA VAL A 8 -0.49 -0.09 -8.28
C VAL A 8 0.70 -0.97 -7.96
N VAL A 9 1.77 -0.37 -7.44
CA VAL A 9 2.95 -1.10 -6.96
C VAL A 9 2.78 -1.34 -5.46
N ILE A 10 2.32 -2.54 -5.10
CA ILE A 10 2.32 -2.98 -3.71
C ILE A 10 3.72 -3.51 -3.40
N ASN A 11 4.54 -2.71 -2.73
CA ASN A 11 5.87 -3.14 -2.32
C ASN A 11 5.78 -3.99 -1.04
N TYR A 12 5.67 -5.31 -1.20
CA TYR A 12 5.75 -6.26 -0.10
C TYR A 12 7.22 -6.66 0.10
N ASN A 13 7.79 -6.43 1.29
CA ASN A 13 9.16 -6.84 1.59
C ASN A 13 9.22 -8.37 1.74
N GLN A 14 9.56 -9.06 0.65
CA GLN A 14 9.63 -10.53 0.54
C GLN A 14 10.79 -11.17 1.32
N ASN A 15 11.71 -10.37 1.86
CA ASN A 15 12.88 -10.89 2.57
C ASN A 15 12.59 -11.04 4.06
N ALA A 16 11.82 -12.07 4.45
CA ALA A 16 11.97 -12.69 5.76
C ALA A 16 11.24 -14.01 5.89
N VAL A 17 12.03 -15.06 5.84
CA VAL A 17 11.71 -16.30 6.50
C VAL A 17 12.63 -16.35 7.73
N GLY A 18 12.07 -16.42 8.94
CA GLY A 18 12.82 -16.82 10.15
C GLY A 18 13.14 -15.80 11.24
N ASP A 19 12.54 -14.60 11.28
CA ASP A 19 12.84 -13.62 12.36
C ASP A 19 11.58 -13.23 13.16
N THR A 20 11.53 -13.69 14.41
CA THR A 20 10.38 -13.54 15.33
C THR A 20 10.06 -12.09 15.67
N ASN A 21 11.02 -11.15 15.52
CA ASN A 21 10.87 -9.74 15.90
C ASN A 21 10.81 -8.80 14.68
N ARG A 22 10.49 -9.33 13.50
CA ARG A 22 10.50 -8.57 12.25
C ARG A 22 9.44 -7.47 12.20
N LEU A 23 8.21 -7.79 12.60
CA LEU A 23 7.09 -6.86 12.49
C LEU A 23 7.38 -5.59 13.30
N ASP A 24 7.92 -5.74 14.50
CA ASP A 24 8.28 -4.63 15.38
C ASP A 24 9.32 -3.71 14.73
N ARG A 25 10.37 -4.26 14.09
CA ARG A 25 11.39 -3.47 13.40
C ARG A 25 10.86 -2.77 12.15
N LEU A 26 9.96 -3.41 11.40
CA LEU A 26 9.33 -2.79 10.22
C LEU A 26 8.38 -1.66 10.60
N VAL A 27 7.71 -1.80 11.75
CA VAL A 27 6.72 -0.86 12.26
C VAL A 27 7.34 0.29 13.04
N ALA A 28 8.48 0.09 13.70
CA ALA A 28 9.17 1.11 14.48
C ALA A 28 9.31 2.49 13.78
N PRO A 29 9.73 2.57 12.49
CA PRO A 29 9.82 3.84 11.78
C PRO A 29 8.48 4.37 11.23
N VAL A 30 7.39 3.59 11.28
CA VAL A 30 6.06 4.04 10.82
C VAL A 30 5.42 4.92 11.89
N PRO A 31 4.99 6.16 11.59
CA PRO A 31 4.31 7.01 12.57
C PRO A 31 3.05 6.40 13.18
N MET A 32 2.26 5.67 12.39
CA MET A 32 1.08 4.95 12.88
C MET A 32 1.40 3.74 13.78
N LYS A 33 2.67 3.36 13.95
CA LYS A 33 3.11 2.26 14.82
C LYS A 33 2.38 0.94 14.59
N ARG A 34 1.95 0.68 13.35
CA ARG A 34 1.45 -0.63 12.90
C ARG A 34 1.63 -0.81 11.40
N ALA A 35 1.54 -2.06 10.97
CA ALA A 35 1.35 -2.37 9.56
C ALA A 35 -0.07 -1.95 9.12
N ALA A 36 -0.22 -1.59 7.85
CA ALA A 36 -1.54 -1.48 7.24
C ALA A 36 -2.20 -2.87 7.22
N THR A 37 -3.50 -2.89 7.48
CA THR A 37 -4.33 -4.09 7.32
C THR A 37 -4.59 -4.34 5.83
N SER A 38 -4.93 -5.58 5.48
CA SER A 38 -5.35 -5.92 4.11
C SER A 38 -6.55 -5.09 3.67
N GLN A 39 -7.46 -4.77 4.59
CA GLN A 39 -8.66 -3.99 4.32
C GLN A 39 -8.33 -2.54 3.93
N GLU A 40 -7.42 -1.89 4.66
CA GLU A 40 -6.97 -0.53 4.34
C GLU A 40 -6.31 -0.44 2.96
N ILE A 41 -5.57 -1.48 2.55
CA ILE A 41 -5.02 -1.55 1.20
C ILE A 41 -6.12 -1.79 0.15
N ALA A 42 -7.08 -2.67 0.45
CA ALA A 42 -8.21 -2.95 -0.44
C ALA A 42 -9.08 -1.72 -0.70
N GLU A 43 -9.31 -0.88 0.31
CA GLU A 43 -10.07 0.36 0.17
C GLU A 43 -9.40 1.34 -0.81
N VAL A 44 -8.08 1.48 -0.75
CA VAL A 44 -7.32 2.30 -1.71
C VAL A 44 -7.42 1.73 -3.12
N LEU A 45 -7.35 0.41 -3.27
CA LEU A 45 -7.54 -0.25 -4.57
C LEU A 45 -8.95 -0.01 -5.11
N CYS A 46 -9.99 -0.14 -4.28
CA CYS A 46 -11.37 0.13 -4.67
C CYS A 46 -11.56 1.58 -5.11
N PHE A 47 -10.95 2.55 -4.42
CA PHE A 47 -10.95 3.95 -4.85
C PHE A 47 -10.31 4.11 -6.23
N LEU A 48 -9.11 3.55 -6.44
CA LEU A 48 -8.39 3.66 -7.72
C LEU A 48 -9.08 2.92 -8.88
N ALA A 49 -9.91 1.93 -8.58
CA ALA A 49 -10.74 1.22 -9.55
C ALA A 49 -12.07 1.92 -9.86
N SER A 50 -12.45 2.94 -9.08
CA SER A 50 -13.73 3.64 -9.21
C SER A 50 -13.64 4.86 -10.13
N ASP A 51 -14.79 5.40 -10.52
CA ASP A 51 -14.87 6.65 -11.27
C ASP A 51 -14.32 7.87 -10.49
N ALA A 52 -14.19 7.77 -9.17
CA ALA A 52 -13.69 8.85 -8.33
C ALA A 52 -12.21 9.19 -8.60
N SER A 53 -11.45 8.27 -9.21
CA SER A 53 -10.05 8.46 -9.56
C SER A 53 -9.81 8.69 -11.06
N ASN A 54 -10.83 9.04 -11.84
CA ASN A 54 -10.74 9.10 -13.31
C ASN A 54 -9.79 10.19 -13.88
N TYR A 55 -9.25 11.06 -13.02
CA TYR A 55 -8.23 12.06 -13.38
C TYR A 55 -6.84 11.76 -12.77
N ILE A 56 -6.68 10.62 -12.10
CA ILE A 56 -5.40 10.18 -11.52
C ILE A 56 -4.79 9.16 -12.49
N LEU A 57 -3.78 9.59 -13.26
CA LEU A 57 -3.18 8.79 -14.33
C LEU A 57 -1.65 8.81 -14.23
N GLY A 58 -1.03 7.65 -14.40
CA GLY A 58 0.45 7.54 -14.39
C GLY A 58 1.10 7.71 -13.01
N GLU A 59 0.31 7.94 -11.96
CA GLU A 59 0.79 8.20 -10.61
C GLU A 59 1.06 6.93 -9.80
N THR A 60 1.98 7.04 -8.83
CA THR A 60 2.23 6.01 -7.82
C THR A 60 1.70 6.48 -6.46
N ILE A 61 0.66 5.82 -5.97
CA ILE A 61 0.08 6.13 -4.65
C ILE A 61 0.80 5.31 -3.57
N THR A 62 1.41 6.01 -2.61
CA THR A 62 2.13 5.39 -1.48
C THR A 62 1.25 5.30 -0.24
N VAL A 63 0.94 4.08 0.21
CA VAL A 63 0.19 3.82 1.45
C VAL A 63 1.17 3.33 2.52
N SER A 64 1.71 4.26 3.32
CA SER A 64 2.88 3.98 4.20
C SER A 64 2.63 4.19 5.69
N GLY A 65 1.43 4.60 6.10
CA GLY A 65 1.14 4.97 7.49
C GLY A 65 1.98 6.16 7.99
N GLY A 66 2.42 7.04 7.08
CA GLY A 66 3.20 8.25 7.36
C GLY A 66 4.72 8.09 7.28
N ARG A 67 5.23 6.94 6.80
CA ARG A 67 6.69 6.68 6.75
C ARG A 67 7.43 7.40 5.60
N SER A 68 6.72 7.89 4.60
CA SER A 68 7.28 8.47 3.36
C SER A 68 8.00 9.79 3.58
#